data_AF-A0A815P8J0-F1
#
_entry.id   AF-A0A815P8J0-F1
#
_cell.length_a   1.000
_cell.length_b   1.000
_cell.length_c   1.000
_cell.angle_alpha   90.00
_cell.angle_beta   90.00
_cell.angle_gamma   90.00
#
_symmetry.space_group_name_H-M   'P 1'
#
loop_
_entity.id
_entity.type
_entity.pdbx_description
1 polymer ?
#
loop_
_entity_poly.entity_id
_entity_poly.type
_entity_poly.pdbx_seq_one_letter_code
_entity_poly.pdbx_strand_id
1 'polypeptide(L)'
;VFQECDYTVQQLRVKNYLLGFTGLGFLLFIARFLQYFSFGYSGEKLTERLRAKTFQTILRQEVAWFDKEENNTGALCTRLATDASAIQHVVTKRLATIVESITNLVIVIIIGFVISWRLTTVLVVLNFFMIMIGILQTYLTAQFNNVDKQIFEKAGTVSFVVRLSVQL
;
A
#
# COMPACT_ATOMS: atom_id res chain seq x y z
N VAL A 1 32.20 -36.09 32.18
CA VAL A 1 32.88 -34.80 32.41
C VAL A 1 31.79 -33.77 32.61
N PHE A 2 31.55 -33.46 33.88
CA PHE A 2 30.40 -32.70 34.35
C PHE A 2 30.49 -31.25 33.85
N GLN A 3 29.52 -30.83 33.06
CA GLN A 3 29.26 -29.42 32.84
C GLN A 3 28.05 -29.06 33.68
N GLU A 4 28.27 -28.78 34.97
CA GLU A 4 27.34 -27.94 35.71
C GLU A 4 27.36 -26.58 35.02
N CYS A 5 26.44 -26.38 34.06
CA CYS A 5 26.14 -25.04 33.57
C CYS A 5 25.60 -24.27 34.77
N ASP A 6 26.41 -23.36 35.27
CA ASP A 6 26.00 -22.33 36.21
C ASP A 6 24.77 -21.60 35.61
N TYR A 7 23.58 -22.02 36.04
CA TYR A 7 22.30 -21.59 35.51
C TYR A 7 22.10 -20.09 35.77
N THR A 8 22.65 -19.59 36.87
CA THR A 8 22.60 -18.20 37.29
C THR A 8 23.30 -17.25 36.28
N VAL A 9 24.46 -17.61 35.74
CA VAL A 9 25.16 -16.77 34.75
C VAL A 9 24.52 -16.83 33.35
N GLN A 10 23.90 -17.95 32.97
CA GLN A 10 23.13 -18.03 31.72
C GLN A 10 21.84 -17.21 31.80
N GLN A 11 21.14 -17.24 32.94
CA GLN A 11 19.95 -16.43 33.19
C GLN A 11 20.26 -14.93 33.14
N LEU A 12 21.42 -14.49 33.64
CA LEU A 12 21.85 -13.09 33.55
C LEU A 12 22.11 -12.64 32.11
N ARG A 13 22.79 -13.47 31.28
CA ARG A 13 23.00 -13.13 29.85
C ARG A 13 21.68 -13.07 29.09
N VAL A 14 20.81 -14.06 29.29
CA VAL A 14 19.48 -14.09 28.66
C VAL A 14 18.67 -12.87 29.08
N LYS A 15 18.63 -12.51 30.37
CA LYS A 15 17.97 -11.28 30.85
C LYS A 15 18.53 -10.02 30.20
N ASN A 16 19.84 -9.92 30.01
CA ASN A 16 20.46 -8.77 29.35
C ASN A 16 20.09 -8.67 27.85
N TYR A 17 20.10 -9.80 27.12
CA TYR A 17 19.64 -9.82 25.73
C TYR A 17 18.15 -9.49 25.62
N LEU A 18 17.31 -10.05 26.49
CA LEU A 18 15.87 -9.76 26.54
C LEU A 18 15.61 -8.28 26.77
N LEU A 19 16.28 -7.67 27.76
CA LEU A 19 16.16 -6.24 28.03
C LEU A 19 16.56 -5.39 26.80
N GLY A 20 17.65 -5.78 26.12
CA GLY A 20 18.10 -5.11 24.89
C GLY A 20 17.10 -5.22 23.74
N PHE A 21 16.53 -6.41 23.50
CA PHE A 21 15.51 -6.61 22.47
C PHE A 21 14.22 -5.83 22.77
N THR A 22 13.79 -5.79 24.03
CA THR A 22 12.62 -4.99 24.44
C THR A 22 12.88 -3.49 24.22
N GLY A 23 14.07 -2.99 24.59
CA GLY A 23 14.44 -1.59 24.35
C GLY A 23 14.47 -1.23 22.87
N LEU A 24 15.09 -2.08 22.03
CA LEU A 24 15.09 -1.91 20.57
C LEU A 24 13.69 -1.94 19.98
N GLY A 25 12.84 -2.88 20.42
CA GLY A 25 11.45 -2.98 19.97
C GLY A 25 10.65 -1.73 20.30
N PHE A 26 10.80 -1.19 21.51
CA PHE A 26 10.13 0.05 21.92
C PHE A 26 10.61 1.26 21.11
N LEU A 27 11.92 1.35 20.85
CA LEU A 27 12.49 2.43 20.05
C LEU A 27 12.02 2.37 18.59
N LEU A 28 12.00 1.17 18.00
CA LEU A 28 11.45 0.94 16.66
C LEU A 28 9.96 1.27 16.59
N PHE A 29 9.18 0.90 17.61
CA PHE A 29 7.76 1.22 17.68
C PHE A 29 7.53 2.74 17.63
N ILE A 30 8.24 3.50 18.46
CA ILE A 30 8.14 4.96 18.48
C ILE A 30 8.57 5.55 17.14
N ALA A 31 9.70 5.12 16.58
CA ALA A 31 10.21 5.63 15.32
C ALA A 31 9.24 5.38 14.15
N ARG A 32 8.68 4.16 14.07
CA ARG A 32 7.69 3.80 13.06
C ARG A 32 6.39 4.55 13.25
N PHE A 33 5.90 4.64 14.49
CA PHE A 33 4.70 5.41 14.80
C PHE A 33 4.83 6.87 14.35
N LEU A 34 5.95 7.52 14.68
CA LEU A 34 6.22 8.90 14.28
C LEU A 34 6.34 9.05 12.76
N GLN A 35 6.97 8.08 12.08
CA GLN A 35 7.09 8.06 10.63
C GLN A 35 5.69 8.01 9.98
N TYR A 36 4.85 7.03 10.34
CA TYR A 36 3.51 6.92 9.77
C TYR A 36 2.61 8.11 10.14
N PHE A 37 2.72 8.62 11.37
CA PHE A 37 1.99 9.81 11.79
C PHE A 37 2.38 11.05 10.98
N SER A 38 3.68 11.27 10.76
CA SER A 38 4.19 12.41 10.00
C SER A 38 3.77 12.35 8.52
N PHE A 39 3.80 11.17 7.91
CA PHE A 39 3.28 10.97 6.55
C PHE A 39 1.76 11.15 6.50
N GLY A 40 1.04 10.68 7.52
CA GLY A 40 -0.40 10.92 7.71
C GLY A 40 -0.76 12.40 7.69
N TYR A 41 -0.09 13.17 8.55
CA TYR A 41 -0.27 14.62 8.65
C TYR A 41 0.08 15.35 7.36
N SER A 42 1.21 14.99 6.73
CA SER A 42 1.63 15.57 5.45
C SER A 42 0.64 15.24 4.31
N GLY A 43 0.07 14.04 4.34
CA GLY A 43 -0.96 13.60 3.40
C GLY A 43 -2.27 14.38 3.53
N GLU A 44 -2.71 14.66 4.76
CA GLU A 44 -3.88 15.48 5.02
C GLU A 44 -3.71 16.91 4.51
N LYS A 45 -2.54 17.52 4.75
CA LYS A 45 -2.24 18.86 4.25
C LYS A 45 -2.22 18.93 2.71
N LEU A 46 -1.74 17.86 2.06
CA LEU A 46 -1.76 17.76 0.61
C LEU A 46 -3.21 17.70 0.07
N THR A 47 -4.07 16.92 0.71
CA THR A 47 -5.48 16.79 0.34
C THR A 47 -6.26 18.08 0.54
N GLU A 48 -6.02 18.80 1.63
CA GLU A 48 -6.62 20.11 1.87
C GLU A 48 -6.30 21.08 0.72
N ARG A 49 -5.03 21.13 0.29
CA ARG A 49 -4.59 21.96 -0.84
C ARG A 49 -5.22 21.52 -2.16
N LEU A 50 -5.29 20.21 -2.42
CA LEU A 50 -5.95 19.67 -3.61
C LEU A 50 -7.43 20.06 -3.65
N ARG A 51 -8.15 19.89 -2.53
CA ARG A 51 -9.56 20.25 -2.43
C ARG A 51 -9.79 21.73 -2.66
N ALA A 52 -8.98 22.60 -2.06
CA ALA A 52 -9.08 24.05 -2.24
C ALA A 52 -8.83 24.45 -3.71
N LYS A 53 -7.80 23.89 -4.35
CA LYS A 53 -7.46 24.19 -5.74
C LYS A 53 -8.54 23.70 -6.71
N THR A 54 -9.05 22.49 -6.53
CA THR A 54 -10.11 21.95 -7.39
C THR A 54 -11.41 22.73 -7.22
N PHE A 55 -11.77 23.12 -6.00
CA PHE A 55 -12.94 23.97 -5.76
C PHE A 55 -12.80 25.34 -6.46
N GLN A 56 -11.61 25.96 -6.38
CA GLN A 56 -11.33 27.22 -7.07
C GLN A 56 -11.46 27.08 -8.59
N THR A 57 -11.04 25.96 -9.18
CA THR A 57 -11.20 25.67 -10.61
C THR A 57 -12.67 25.52 -10.98
N ILE A 58 -13.45 24.77 -10.19
CA ILE A 58 -14.89 24.58 -10.42
C ILE A 58 -15.62 25.94 -10.43
N LEU A 59 -15.30 26.84 -9.50
CA LEU A 59 -15.92 28.17 -9.44
C LEU A 59 -15.62 29.08 -10.65
N ARG A 60 -14.58 28.79 -11.44
CA ARG A 60 -14.23 29.56 -12.64
C ARG A 60 -14.88 29.04 -13.92
N GLN A 61 -15.67 27.98 -13.82
CA GLN A 61 -16.34 27.35 -14.95
C GLN A 61 -17.57 28.16 -15.41
N GLU A 62 -17.93 28.07 -16.68
CA GLU A 62 -19.08 28.75 -17.27
C GLU A 62 -20.43 28.21 -16.76
N VAL A 63 -21.48 29.06 -16.73
CA VAL A 63 -22.80 28.69 -16.20
C VAL A 63 -23.43 27.52 -16.97
N ALA A 64 -23.27 27.50 -18.30
CA ALA A 64 -23.74 26.42 -19.17
C ALA A 64 -23.12 25.05 -18.85
N TRP A 65 -21.99 25.01 -18.14
CA TRP A 65 -21.38 23.75 -17.71
C TRP A 65 -22.12 23.13 -16.52
N PHE A 66 -22.73 23.95 -15.65
CA PHE A 66 -23.51 23.52 -14.49
C PHE A 66 -24.93 23.06 -14.86
N ASP A 67 -25.43 23.43 -16.04
CA ASP A 67 -26.76 23.03 -16.52
C ASP A 67 -26.84 21.54 -16.94
N LYS A 68 -25.70 20.86 -17.07
CA LYS A 68 -25.67 19.41 -17.32
C LYS A 68 -26.05 18.65 -16.06
N GLU A 69 -26.97 17.68 -16.14
CA GLU A 69 -27.38 16.83 -15.00
C GLU A 69 -26.18 16.17 -14.29
N GLU A 70 -25.12 15.83 -15.04
CA GLU A 70 -23.89 15.24 -14.50
C GLU A 70 -23.06 16.20 -13.63
N ASN A 71 -23.22 17.51 -13.82
CA ASN A 71 -22.46 18.58 -13.17
C ASN A 71 -23.31 19.34 -12.14
N ASN A 72 -24.36 18.72 -11.62
CA ASN A 72 -25.12 19.29 -10.53
C ASN A 72 -24.19 19.53 -9.32
N THR A 73 -24.35 20.68 -8.66
CA THR A 73 -23.51 21.14 -7.55
C THR A 73 -23.36 20.12 -6.43
N GLY A 74 -24.42 19.37 -6.10
CA GLY A 74 -24.38 18.28 -5.11
C GLY A 74 -23.56 17.06 -5.56
N ALA A 75 -23.67 16.68 -6.83
CA ALA A 75 -22.89 15.58 -7.40
C ALA A 75 -21.39 15.93 -7.49
N LEU A 76 -21.07 17.18 -7.83
CA LEU A 76 -19.70 17.69 -7.86
C LEU A 76 -19.07 17.77 -6.48
N CYS A 77 -19.80 18.25 -5.47
CA CYS A 77 -19.31 18.29 -4.10
C CYS A 77 -19.01 16.87 -3.57
N THR A 78 -19.91 15.92 -3.87
CA THR A 78 -19.72 14.51 -3.51
C THR A 78 -18.51 13.90 -4.22
N ARG A 79 -18.39 14.09 -5.55
CA ARG A 79 -17.23 13.64 -6.32
C ARG A 79 -15.93 14.25 -5.79
N LEU A 80 -15.90 15.56 -5.57
CA LEU A 80 -14.72 16.24 -5.03
C LEU A 80 -14.30 15.69 -3.67
N ALA A 81 -15.25 15.45 -2.76
CA ALA A 81 -14.96 14.87 -1.46
C ALA A 81 -14.45 13.42 -1.57
N THR A 82 -15.06 12.62 -2.44
CA THR A 82 -14.73 11.20 -2.61
C THR A 82 -13.37 11.03 -3.30
N ASP A 83 -13.13 11.77 -4.39
CA ASP A 83 -11.89 11.71 -5.16
C ASP A 83 -10.71 12.26 -4.34
N ALA A 84 -10.89 13.39 -3.63
CA ALA A 84 -9.84 13.94 -2.78
C ALA A 84 -9.47 12.97 -1.63
N SER A 85 -10.48 12.36 -0.98
CA SER A 85 -10.25 11.40 0.10
C SER A 85 -9.61 10.11 -0.41
N ALA A 86 -10.04 9.61 -1.57
CA ALA A 86 -9.44 8.44 -2.22
C ALA A 86 -7.97 8.69 -2.56
N ILE A 87 -7.65 9.85 -3.15
CA ILE A 87 -6.28 10.26 -3.46
C ILE A 87 -5.46 10.37 -2.17
N GLN A 88 -5.98 10.98 -1.11
CA GLN A 88 -5.29 11.07 0.18
C GLN A 88 -4.86 9.70 0.68
N HIS A 89 -5.81 8.78 0.79
CA HIS A 89 -5.56 7.47 1.37
C HIS A 89 -4.58 6.67 0.52
N VAL A 90 -4.73 6.71 -0.80
CA VAL A 90 -3.83 6.00 -1.71
C VAL A 90 -2.43 6.60 -1.66
N VAL A 91 -2.29 7.92 -1.78
CA VAL A 91 -0.99 8.60 -1.81
C VAL A 91 -0.27 8.46 -0.47
N THR A 92 -0.95 8.75 0.63
CA THR A 92 -0.36 8.71 1.98
C THR A 92 0.12 7.31 2.34
N LYS A 93 -0.75 6.30 2.18
CA LYS A 93 -0.42 4.91 2.52
C LYS A 93 0.68 4.38 1.61
N ARG A 94 0.58 4.63 0.30
CA ARG A 94 1.50 4.07 -0.68
C ARG A 94 2.88 4.72 -0.62
N LEU A 95 2.97 6.04 -0.38
CA LEU A 95 4.25 6.72 -0.19
C LEU A 95 4.97 6.21 1.06
N ALA A 96 4.28 6.07 2.19
CA ALA A 96 4.88 5.54 3.42
C ALA A 96 5.44 4.13 3.19
N THR A 97 4.67 3.25 2.54
CA THR A 97 5.12 1.89 2.21
C THR A 97 6.29 1.89 1.22
N ILE A 98 6.29 2.73 0.18
CA ILE A 98 7.40 2.80 -0.78
C ILE A 98 8.70 3.21 -0.09
N VAL A 99 8.66 4.28 0.71
CA VAL A 99 9.83 4.77 1.44
C VAL A 99 10.36 3.71 2.40
N GLU A 100 9.46 3.03 3.10
CA GLU A 100 9.82 1.93 3.99
C GLU A 100 10.46 0.76 3.24
N SER A 101 9.87 0.32 2.13
CA SER A 101 10.40 -0.78 1.31
C SER A 101 11.78 -0.46 0.76
N ILE A 102 12.00 0.76 0.26
CA ILE A 102 13.32 1.19 -0.24
C ILE A 102 14.34 1.20 0.90
N THR A 103 13.99 1.78 2.04
CA THR A 103 14.88 1.86 3.21
C THR A 103 15.27 0.47 3.70
N ASN A 104 14.29 -0.45 3.80
CA ASN A 104 14.52 -1.82 4.21
C ASN A 104 15.42 -2.56 3.20
N LEU A 105 15.11 -2.45 1.90
CA LEU A 105 15.91 -3.04 0.83
C LEU A 105 17.38 -2.61 0.93
N VAL A 106 17.64 -1.31 1.10
CA VAL A 106 18.99 -0.76 1.23
C VAL A 106 19.69 -1.30 2.48
N ILE A 107 19.02 -1.27 3.64
CA ILE A 107 19.60 -1.76 4.91
C ILE A 107 19.95 -3.25 4.81
N VAL A 108 19.05 -4.08 4.28
CA VAL A 108 19.27 -5.52 4.16
C VAL A 108 20.43 -5.82 3.22
N ILE A 109 20.54 -5.11 2.09
CA ILE A 109 21.66 -5.27 1.16
C ILE A 109 22.98 -4.90 1.84
N ILE A 110 23.05 -3.75 2.53
CA ILE A 110 24.27 -3.30 3.22
C ILE A 110 24.71 -4.32 4.27
N ILE A 111 23.80 -4.74 5.15
CA ILE A 111 24.10 -5.73 6.21
C ILE A 111 24.55 -7.06 5.60
N GLY A 112 23.89 -7.52 4.54
CA GLY A 112 24.26 -8.74 3.84
C GLY A 112 25.67 -8.68 3.25
N PHE A 113 26.04 -7.58 2.62
CA PHE A 113 27.38 -7.41 2.04
C PHE A 113 28.49 -7.39 3.11
N VAL A 114 28.21 -6.81 4.28
CA VAL A 114 29.16 -6.73 5.40
C VAL A 114 29.48 -8.12 5.98
N ILE A 115 28.48 -9.01 6.11
CA ILE A 115 28.69 -10.32 6.72
C ILE A 115 29.41 -11.27 5.76
N SER A 116 28.92 -11.42 4.53
CA SER A 116 29.47 -12.36 3.55
C SER A 116 28.96 -12.04 2.15
N TRP A 117 29.82 -11.44 1.33
CA TRP A 117 29.47 -11.07 -0.05
C TRP A 117 29.08 -12.27 -0.94
N ARG A 118 29.65 -13.47 -0.70
CA ARG A 118 29.32 -14.69 -1.47
C ARG A 118 27.90 -15.18 -1.22
N LEU A 119 27.43 -15.20 0.03
CA LEU A 119 26.06 -15.63 0.38
C LEU A 119 25.02 -14.61 -0.09
N THR A 120 25.31 -13.32 0.11
CA THR A 120 24.39 -12.24 -0.24
C THR A 120 24.15 -12.16 -1.74
N THR A 121 25.16 -12.41 -2.58
CA THR A 121 24.99 -12.42 -4.04
C THR A 121 24.00 -13.52 -4.48
N VAL A 122 24.08 -14.72 -3.90
CA VAL A 122 23.15 -15.83 -4.20
C VAL A 122 21.73 -15.46 -3.79
N LEU A 123 21.55 -14.90 -2.59
CA LEU A 123 20.23 -14.49 -2.10
C LEU A 123 19.61 -13.38 -2.95
N VAL A 124 20.41 -12.43 -3.43
CA VAL A 124 19.93 -11.36 -4.31
C VAL A 124 19.44 -11.94 -5.64
N VAL A 125 20.19 -12.85 -6.26
CA VAL A 125 19.77 -13.52 -7.52
C VAL A 125 18.46 -14.29 -7.33
N LEU A 126 18.32 -15.03 -6.22
CA LEU A 126 17.08 -15.74 -5.89
C LEU A 126 15.90 -14.78 -5.67
N ASN A 127 16.12 -13.64 -5.00
CA ASN A 127 15.08 -12.62 -4.83
C ASN A 127 14.63 -12.03 -6.17
N PHE A 128 15.56 -11.71 -7.08
CA PHE A 128 15.22 -11.25 -8.42
C PHE A 128 14.39 -12.29 -9.20
N PHE A 129 14.75 -13.57 -9.08
CA PHE A 129 13.98 -14.65 -9.72
C PHE A 129 12.55 -14.75 -9.17
N MET A 130 12.35 -14.61 -7.85
CA MET A 130 11.02 -14.57 -7.26
C MET A 130 10.19 -13.38 -7.75
N ILE A 131 10.80 -12.19 -7.86
CA ILE A 131 10.13 -11.00 -8.39
C ILE A 131 9.64 -11.25 -9.82
N MET A 132 10.47 -11.86 -10.68
CA MET A 132 10.10 -12.20 -12.05
C MET A 132 8.88 -13.14 -12.12
N ILE A 133 8.86 -14.18 -11.28
CA ILE A 133 7.71 -15.10 -11.21
C ILE A 133 6.46 -14.38 -10.70
N GLY A 134 6.61 -13.54 -9.67
CA GLY A 134 5.48 -12.78 -9.11
C GLY A 134 4.88 -11.82 -10.14
N ILE A 135 5.72 -11.15 -10.93
CA ILE A 135 5.29 -10.29 -12.03
C ILE A 135 4.48 -11.12 -13.05
N LEU A 136 5.00 -12.26 -13.49
CA LEU A 136 4.29 -13.16 -14.40
C LEU A 136 2.92 -13.59 -13.84
N GLN A 137 2.86 -13.96 -12.56
CA GLN A 137 1.61 -14.32 -11.89
C GLN A 137 0.59 -13.17 -11.92
N THR A 138 1.03 -11.94 -11.60
CA THR A 138 0.13 -10.77 -11.63
C THR A 138 -0.38 -10.45 -13.03
N TYR A 139 0.46 -10.61 -14.06
CA TYR A 139 0.04 -10.46 -15.45
C TYR A 139 -1.00 -11.50 -15.87
N LEU A 140 -0.78 -12.77 -15.49
CA LEU A 140 -1.73 -13.84 -15.77
C LEU A 140 -3.07 -13.58 -15.08
N THR A 141 -3.07 -13.24 -13.79
CA THR A 141 -4.31 -12.91 -13.06
C THR A 141 -5.04 -11.70 -13.66
N ALA A 142 -4.32 -10.66 -14.07
CA ALA A 142 -4.92 -9.51 -14.73
C ALA A 142 -5.59 -9.90 -16.06
N GLN A 143 -4.97 -10.79 -16.82
CA GLN A 143 -5.52 -11.30 -18.08
C GLN A 143 -6.78 -12.13 -17.85
N PHE A 144 -6.76 -13.06 -16.88
CA PHE A 144 -7.94 -13.87 -16.53
C PHE A 144 -9.10 -12.98 -16.06
N ASN A 145 -8.84 -11.99 -15.22
CA ASN A 145 -9.87 -11.04 -14.77
C ASN A 145 -10.57 -10.30 -15.93
N ASN A 146 -9.84 -9.95 -16.99
CA ASN A 146 -10.42 -9.29 -18.16
C ASN A 146 -11.28 -10.24 -18.99
N VAL A 147 -10.86 -11.50 -19.12
CA VAL A 147 -11.64 -12.55 -19.79
C VAL A 147 -12.92 -12.85 -19.01
N ASP A 148 -12.82 -13.00 -17.68
CA ASP A 148 -13.97 -13.27 -16.82
C ASP A 148 -15.00 -12.15 -16.92
N LYS A 149 -14.58 -10.87 -16.87
CA LYS A 149 -15.47 -9.72 -17.06
C LYS A 149 -16.27 -9.80 -18.37
N GLN A 150 -15.64 -10.20 -19.48
CA GLN A 150 -16.34 -10.34 -20.77
C GLN A 150 -17.35 -11.49 -20.76
N ILE A 151 -17.03 -12.60 -20.09
CA ILE A 151 -17.97 -13.74 -19.95
C ILE A 151 -19.16 -13.32 -19.09
N PHE A 152 -18.92 -12.60 -17.99
CA PHE A 152 -19.97 -12.06 -17.13
C PHE A 152 -20.86 -11.05 -17.85
N GLU A 153 -20.30 -10.18 -18.69
CA GLU A 153 -21.07 -9.21 -19.49
C GLU A 153 -22.00 -9.90 -20.51
N LYS A 154 -21.48 -10.92 -21.21
CA LYS A 154 -22.28 -11.74 -22.14
C LYS A 154 -23.40 -12.48 -21.41
N ALA A 155 -23.11 -13.10 -20.27
CA ALA A 155 -24.10 -13.80 -19.45
C ALA A 155 -25.18 -12.84 -18.92
N GLY A 156 -24.79 -11.65 -18.48
CA GLY A 156 -25.71 -10.60 -18.04
C GLY A 156 -26.66 -10.16 -19.15
N THR A 157 -26.14 -9.96 -20.36
CA THR A 157 -26.96 -9.61 -21.53
C THR A 157 -27.96 -10.70 -21.88
N VAL A 158 -27.55 -11.97 -21.89
CA VAL A 158 -28.46 -13.10 -22.19
C VAL A 158 -29.55 -13.21 -21.13
N SER A 159 -29.20 -13.12 -19.84
CA SER A 159 -30.17 -13.15 -18.74
C SER A 159 -31.18 -11.99 -18.83
N PHE A 160 -30.69 -10.80 -19.19
CA PHE A 160 -31.54 -9.63 -19.39
C PHE A 160 -32.54 -9.83 -20.53
N VAL A 161 -32.09 -10.34 -21.68
CA VAL A 161 -32.96 -10.62 -22.84
C VAL A 161 -34.02 -11.67 -22.49
N VAL A 162 -33.65 -12.77 -21.84
CA VAL A 162 -34.61 -13.81 -21.44
C VAL A 162 -35.66 -13.27 -20.46
N ARG A 163 -35.25 -12.44 -19.49
CA ARG A 163 -36.18 -11.80 -18.55
C ARG A 163 -37.18 -10.90 -19.27
N LEU A 164 -36.74 -10.14 -20.26
CA LEU A 164 -37.61 -9.30 -21.10
C LEU A 164 -38.61 -10.13 -21.91
N SER A 165 -38.17 -11.23 -22.51
CA SER A 165 -39.02 -12.11 -23.31
C SER A 165 -40.09 -12.85 -22.50
N VAL A 166 -39.90 -13.05 -21.19
CA VAL A 166 -40.89 -13.70 -20.30
C VAL A 166 -41.92 -12.69 -19.76
N GLN A 167 -41.62 -11.38 -19.78
CA GLN A 167 -42.54 -10.33 -19.34
C GLN A 167 -43.44 -9.78 -20.47
N LEU A 168 -43.15 -10.10 -21.72
CA LEU A 168 -43.95 -9.79 -22.93
C LEU A 168 -44.86 -10.97 -23.29
#